data_AF-A0A354EE97-F1
#
_entry.id   AF-A0A354EE97-F1
#
_cell.length_a   1.000
_cell.length_b   1.000
_cell.length_c   1.000
_cell.angle_alpha   90.00
_cell.angle_beta   90.00
_cell.angle_gamma   90.00
#
_symmetry.space_group_name_H-M   'P 1'
#
loop_
_entity.id
_entity.type
_entity.pdbx_description
1 polymer ?
#
loop_
_entity_poly.entity_id
_entity_poly.type
_entity_poly.pdbx_seq_one_letter_code
_entity_poly.pdbx_strand_id
1 'polypeptide(L)'
;MNKEPAAINRLVRFSCFFLLLFVFLTAGAAFCADAVNVILQNNSSGSVEVELLDQYGGNFTASIDPGMSTNSTVKANSEIKVGGAVVHVVTAVDEGKEIIVAN
;
A
#
# COMPACT_ATOMS: atom_id res chain seq x y z
N MET A 1 60.29 6.20 2.29
CA MET A 1 59.81 4.82 2.08
C MET A 1 58.51 4.68 2.84
N ASN A 2 57.40 4.58 2.10
CA ASN A 2 56.02 4.20 2.42
C ASN A 2 55.47 4.46 3.83
N LYS A 3 54.59 5.47 3.96
CA LYS A 3 53.59 5.50 5.02
C LYS A 3 52.56 4.41 4.72
N GLU A 4 52.48 3.38 5.55
CA GLU A 4 51.36 2.43 5.52
C GLU A 4 50.05 3.19 5.69
N PRO A 5 49.01 2.93 4.86
CA PRO A 5 47.69 3.48 5.10
C PRO A 5 47.12 2.82 6.35
N ALA A 6 46.79 3.63 7.34
CA ALA A 6 46.16 3.21 8.60
C ALA A 6 45.00 2.26 8.31
N ALA A 7 45.03 1.09 8.96
CA ALA A 7 43.99 0.07 8.86
C ALA A 7 42.65 0.69 9.29
N ILE A 8 41.87 1.15 8.31
CA ILE A 8 40.51 1.64 8.52
C ILE A 8 39.74 0.50 9.21
N ASN A 9 39.43 0.77 10.48
CA ASN A 9 38.85 -0.14 11.46
C ASN A 9 37.83 -1.10 10.84
N ARG A 10 38.14 -2.40 10.86
CA ARG A 10 37.21 -3.47 10.44
C ARG A 10 35.83 -3.29 11.08
N LEU A 11 35.78 -2.78 12.31
CA LEU A 11 34.56 -2.46 13.05
C LEU A 11 33.64 -1.46 12.33
N VAL A 12 34.20 -0.42 11.70
CA VAL A 12 33.43 0.62 10.97
C VAL A 12 32.84 0.04 9.69
N ARG A 13 33.62 -0.82 9.00
CA ARG A 13 33.14 -1.53 7.80
C ARG A 13 31.99 -2.50 8.13
N PHE A 14 32.11 -3.25 9.23
CA PHE A 14 31.02 -4.11 9.72
C PHE A 14 29.78 -3.32 10.10
N SER A 15 29.94 -2.20 10.81
CA SER A 15 28.83 -1.33 11.21
C SER A 15 28.08 -0.75 9.99
N CYS A 16 28.79 -0.28 8.97
CA CYS A 16 28.16 0.21 7.74
C CYS A 16 27.42 -0.90 6.98
N PHE A 17 27.97 -2.11 6.95
CA PHE A 17 27.34 -3.25 6.28
C PHE A 17 26.03 -3.67 6.97
N PHE A 18 26.03 -3.69 8.31
CA PHE A 18 24.82 -3.95 9.09
C PHE A 18 23.76 -2.86 8.93
N LEU A 19 24.16 -1.60 8.86
CA LEU A 19 23.24 -0.48 8.69
C LEU A 19 22.61 -0.50 7.28
N LEU A 20 23.39 -0.83 6.25
CA LEU A 20 22.88 -1.06 4.90
C LEU A 20 21.91 -2.25 4.85
N LEU A 21 22.26 -3.37 5.47
CA LEU A 21 21.39 -4.56 5.52
C LEU A 21 20.05 -4.24 6.21
N PHE A 22 20.06 -3.46 7.29
CA PHE A 22 18.85 -3.06 7.99
C PHE A 22 17.96 -2.15 7.13
N VAL A 23 18.53 -1.19 6.40
CA VAL A 23 17.79 -0.36 5.44
C VAL A 23 17.15 -1.22 4.35
N PHE A 24 17.88 -2.19 3.79
CA PHE A 24 17.33 -3.11 2.78
C PHE A 24 16.21 -4.00 3.33
N LEU A 25 16.31 -4.50 4.58
CA LEU A 25 15.24 -5.28 5.21
C LEU A 25 13.97 -4.44 5.42
N THR A 26 14.11 -3.21 5.91
CA THR A 26 12.95 -2.32 6.13
C THR A 26 12.28 -1.89 4.82
N ALA A 27 13.07 -1.68 3.75
CA ALA A 27 12.54 -1.35 2.44
C ALA A 27 11.78 -2.53 1.81
N GLY A 28 12.26 -3.78 1.99
CA GLY A 28 11.60 -4.97 1.46
C GLY A 28 10.21 -5.24 2.07
N ALA A 29 10.03 -4.92 3.35
CA ALA A 29 8.74 -5.11 4.04
C ALA A 29 7.62 -4.19 3.50
N ALA A 30 7.95 -3.02 2.94
CA ALA A 30 6.97 -2.11 2.36
C ALA A 30 6.39 -2.58 1.01
N PHE A 31 7.06 -3.51 0.32
CA PHE A 31 6.62 -4.06 -0.96
C PHE A 31 5.70 -5.28 -0.83
N CYS A 32 5.55 -5.82 0.38
CA CYS A 32 4.65 -6.94 0.67
C CYS A 32 3.52 -6.47 1.58
N ALA A 33 2.85 -5.38 1.21
CA ALA A 33 1.56 -5.08 1.82
C ALA A 33 0.56 -6.14 1.34
N ASP A 34 -0.10 -6.81 2.28
CA ASP A 34 -1.02 -7.90 1.99
C ASP A 34 -2.16 -7.43 1.07
N ALA A 35 -2.63 -8.33 0.20
CA ALA A 35 -3.83 -8.07 -0.59
C ALA A 35 -5.05 -8.21 0.31
N VAL A 36 -5.98 -7.25 0.26
CA VAL A 36 -7.22 -7.26 1.03
C VAL A 36 -8.39 -7.28 0.07
N ASN A 37 -9.30 -8.22 0.28
CA ASN A 37 -10.55 -8.31 -0.47
C ASN A 37 -11.62 -7.46 0.21
N VAL A 38 -12.16 -6.48 -0.51
CA VAL A 38 -13.19 -5.56 0.00
C VAL A 38 -14.38 -5.52 -0.94
N ILE A 39 -15.56 -5.33 -0.37
CA ILE A 39 -16.80 -5.18 -1.15
C ILE A 39 -17.16 -3.70 -1.16
N LEU A 40 -17.05 -3.05 -2.30
CA LEU A 40 -17.34 -1.63 -2.46
C LEU A 40 -18.83 -1.44 -2.75
N GLN A 41 -19.52 -0.69 -1.90
CA GLN A 41 -20.96 -0.47 -2.02
C GLN A 41 -21.27 0.99 -2.32
N ASN A 42 -22.11 1.21 -3.32
CA ASN A 42 -22.64 2.53 -3.66
C ASN A 42 -24.12 2.62 -3.24
N ASN A 43 -24.40 3.35 -2.16
CA ASN A 43 -25.76 3.60 -1.68
C ASN A 43 -26.39 4.89 -2.23
N SER A 44 -25.65 5.64 -3.05
CA SER A 44 -26.15 6.86 -3.67
C SER A 44 -27.08 6.57 -4.85
N SER A 45 -27.79 7.61 -5.32
CA SER A 45 -28.69 7.52 -6.48
C SER A 45 -27.99 7.61 -7.84
N GLY A 46 -26.66 7.78 -7.89
CA GLY A 46 -25.88 7.93 -9.12
C GLY A 46 -24.68 6.97 -9.16
N SER A 47 -24.18 6.64 -10.35
CA SER A 47 -22.96 5.83 -10.47
C SER A 47 -21.77 6.61 -9.93
N VAL A 48 -20.84 5.90 -9.26
CA VAL A 48 -19.69 6.50 -8.59
C VAL A 48 -18.41 5.90 -9.12
N GLU A 49 -17.49 6.78 -9.53
CA GLU A 49 -16.13 6.44 -9.91
C GLU A 49 -15.24 6.39 -8.66
N VAL A 50 -14.59 5.25 -8.46
CA VAL A 50 -13.71 4.99 -7.32
C VAL A 50 -12.29 4.76 -7.84
N GLU A 51 -11.32 5.50 -7.30
CA GLU A 51 -9.89 5.32 -7.56
C GLU A 51 -9.28 4.45 -6.45
N LEU A 52 -8.53 3.42 -6.86
CA LEU A 52 -8.03 2.37 -5.99
C LEU A 52 -6.59 1.98 -6.39
N LEU A 53 -5.88 1.34 -5.47
CA LEU A 53 -4.65 0.62 -5.78
C LEU A 53 -4.92 -0.89 -5.78
N ASP A 54 -4.58 -1.56 -6.89
CA ASP A 54 -4.58 -3.01 -6.95
C ASP A 54 -3.57 -3.60 -5.94
N GLN A 55 -3.64 -4.90 -5.71
CA GLN A 55 -2.74 -5.62 -4.78
C GLN A 55 -1.24 -5.47 -5.10
N TYR A 56 -0.87 -5.09 -6.32
CA TYR A 56 0.51 -4.87 -6.75
C TYR A 56 0.92 -3.39 -6.67
N GLY A 57 0.00 -2.50 -6.31
CA GLY A 57 0.21 -1.05 -6.23
C GLY A 57 -0.03 -0.32 -7.55
N GLY A 58 -0.68 -0.94 -8.53
CA GLY A 58 -1.15 -0.29 -9.75
C GLY A 58 -2.44 0.50 -9.51
N ASN A 59 -2.51 1.73 -10.02
CA ASN A 59 -3.72 2.54 -9.93
C ASN A 59 -4.77 2.04 -10.92
N PHE A 60 -6.01 1.93 -10.47
CA PHE A 60 -7.15 1.68 -11.35
C PHE A 60 -8.39 2.44 -10.89
N THR A 61 -9.33 2.62 -11.80
CA THR A 61 -10.65 3.18 -11.52
C THR A 61 -11.72 2.13 -11.75
N ALA A 62 -12.73 2.12 -10.88
CA ALA A 62 -13.91 1.29 -11.01
C ALA A 62 -15.15 2.16 -10.92
N SER A 63 -16.15 1.87 -11.76
CA SER A 63 -17.45 2.51 -11.69
C SER A 63 -18.43 1.57 -11.00
N ILE A 64 -19.12 2.06 -9.97
CA ILE A 64 -20.10 1.28 -9.21
C ILE A 64 -21.47 1.92 -9.40
N ASP A 65 -22.40 1.14 -9.96
CA ASP A 65 -23.76 1.59 -10.20
C ASP A 65 -24.57 1.79 -8.91
N PRO A 66 -25.65 2.60 -8.94
CA PRO A 66 -26.49 2.88 -7.78
C PRO A 66 -27.05 1.60 -7.15
N GLY A 67 -26.92 1.45 -5.84
CA GLY A 67 -27.43 0.30 -5.07
C GLY A 67 -26.68 -1.01 -5.33
N MET A 68 -25.54 -0.98 -6.01
CA MET A 68 -24.74 -2.16 -6.32
C MET A 68 -23.52 -2.27 -5.40
N SER A 69 -23.08 -3.52 -5.21
CA SER A 69 -21.84 -3.88 -4.53
C SER A 69 -20.89 -4.58 -5.51
N THR A 70 -19.62 -4.17 -5.52
CA THR A 70 -18.58 -4.76 -6.37
C THR A 70 -17.43 -5.27 -5.52
N ASN A 71 -17.01 -6.51 -5.73
CA ASN A 71 -15.87 -7.07 -5.02
C ASN A 71 -14.56 -6.60 -5.66
N SER A 72 -13.56 -6.25 -4.85
CA SER A 72 -12.28 -5.75 -5.33
C SER A 72 -11.15 -6.17 -4.40
N THR A 73 -10.07 -6.67 -4.98
CA THR A 73 -8.83 -6.98 -4.26
C THR A 73 -7.86 -5.83 -4.39
N VAL A 74 -7.54 -5.21 -3.26
CA VAL A 74 -6.77 -3.96 -3.18
C VAL A 74 -5.58 -4.13 -2.25
N LYS A 75 -4.59 -3.25 -2.35
CA LYS A 75 -3.41 -3.31 -1.48
C LYS A 75 -3.75 -2.86 -0.05
N ALA A 76 -3.26 -3.56 0.97
CA ALA A 76 -3.38 -3.10 2.35
C ALA A 76 -2.70 -1.72 2.54
N ASN A 77 -3.29 -0.90 3.41
CA ASN A 77 -2.88 0.49 3.66
C ASN A 77 -2.97 1.40 2.42
N SER A 78 -3.79 1.04 1.42
CA SER A 78 -4.09 1.91 0.29
C SER A 78 -5.31 2.78 0.54
N GLU A 79 -5.37 3.91 -0.15
CA GLU A 79 -6.51 4.83 -0.09
C GLU A 79 -7.54 4.46 -1.15
N ILE A 80 -8.81 4.46 -0.75
CA ILE A 80 -9.97 4.47 -1.64
C ILE A 80 -10.38 5.92 -1.83
N LYS A 81 -10.50 6.37 -3.08
CA LYS A 81 -10.89 7.76 -3.37
C LYS A 81 -12.12 7.82 -4.26
N VAL A 82 -12.94 8.83 -4.04
CA VAL A 82 -14.08 9.16 -4.89
C VAL A 82 -13.95 10.64 -5.27
N GLY A 83 -13.89 10.93 -6.58
CA GLY A 83 -13.68 12.29 -7.07
C GLY A 83 -12.41 12.95 -6.53
N GLY A 84 -11.34 12.18 -6.35
CA GLY A 84 -10.06 12.64 -5.78
C GLY A 84 -10.01 12.80 -4.25
N ALA A 85 -11.11 12.61 -3.53
CA ALA A 85 -11.15 12.67 -2.06
C ALA A 85 -11.02 11.29 -1.45
N VAL A 86 -10.18 11.13 -0.41
CA VAL A 86 -10.02 9.86 0.32
C VAL A 86 -11.29 9.60 1.14
N VAL A 87 -11.97 8.48 0.85
CA VAL A 87 -13.19 8.05 1.57
C VAL A 87 -12.90 6.96 2.60
N HIS A 88 -11.89 6.13 2.35
CA HIS A 88 -11.49 5.05 3.25
C HIS A 88 -10.01 4.70 3.07
N VAL A 89 -9.38 4.18 4.12
CA VAL A 89 -8.03 3.60 4.05
C VAL A 89 -8.15 2.12 4.37
N VAL A 90 -7.75 1.28 3.42
CA VAL A 90 -7.93 -0.17 3.52
C VAL A 90 -6.96 -0.73 4.55
N THR A 91 -7.47 -1.58 5.43
CA THR A 91 -6.68 -2.28 6.44
C THR A 91 -7.00 -3.77 6.41
N ALA A 92 -6.18 -4.58 7.07
CA ALA A 92 -6.43 -6.03 7.17
C ALA A 92 -7.76 -6.38 7.85
N VAL A 93 -8.37 -5.46 8.62
CA VAL A 93 -9.67 -5.71 9.24
C VAL A 93 -10.84 -5.56 8.26
N ASP A 94 -10.61 -5.04 7.06
CA ASP A 94 -11.62 -4.82 6.03
C ASP A 94 -11.84 -6.06 5.15
N GLU A 95 -11.07 -7.12 5.36
CA GLU A 95 -11.17 -8.37 4.62
C GLU A 95 -12.60 -8.93 4.65
N GLY A 96 -13.18 -9.06 3.46
CA GLY A 96 -14.54 -9.57 3.23
C GLY A 96 -15.65 -8.63 3.70
N LYS A 97 -15.34 -7.37 4.06
CA LYS A 97 -16.34 -6.40 4.53
C LYS A 97 -16.84 -5.49 3.43
N GLU A 98 -18.07 -5.01 3.62
CA GLU A 98 -18.64 -3.94 2.81
C GLU A 98 -18.11 -2.57 3.26
N ILE A 99 -17.63 -1.79 2.30
CA ILE A 99 -17.18 -0.42 2.45
C ILE A 99 -18.13 0.45 1.63
N ILE A 100 -18.84 1.33 2.31
CA ILE A 100 -19.76 2.29 1.67
C ILE A 100 -18.92 3.43 1.10
N VAL A 101 -18.83 3.53 -0.23
CA VAL A 101 -18.03 4.56 -0.91
C VAL A 101 -18.85 5.81 -1.25
N ALA A 102 -20.18 5.70 -1.23
CA ALA A 102 -21.10 6.83 -1.41
C ALA A 102 -22.48 6.53 -0.79
N ASN A 103 -23.14 7.58 -0.31
CA ASN A 103 -24.50 7.56 0.25
C ASN A 103 -25.44 8.47 -0.54
#